data_AF-A0AAU8FGF2-F1
#
_entry.id   AF-A0AAU8FGF2-F1
#
_cell.length_a   1.000
_cell.length_b   1.000
_cell.length_c   1.000
_cell.angle_alpha   90.00
_cell.angle_beta   90.00
_cell.angle_gamma   90.00
#
_symmetry.space_group_name_H-M   'P 1'
#
loop_
_entity.id
_entity.type
_entity.pdbx_description
1 polymer ?
#
loop_
_entity_poly.entity_id
_entity_poly.type
_entity_poly.pdbx_seq_one_letter_code
_entity_poly.pdbx_strand_id
1 'polypeptide(L)'
;MAEETLETAAARAAHCNQLGLAASIQFMGENVRDEQEAATATAAFLSICDQIAVRGLRSSVSLDLSHIGLALSADLCAEHLAQICEKALSTTRISGRKR
;
A
#
# COMPACT_ATOMS: atom_id res chain seq x y z
N MET A 1 -4.77 7.01 -20.58
CA MET A 1 -3.77 7.29 -19.53
C MET A 1 -3.05 5.99 -19.29
N ALA A 2 -1.72 5.97 -19.27
CA ALA A 2 -0.98 4.72 -19.07
C ALA A 2 -1.23 4.23 -17.63
N GLU A 3 -1.73 3.01 -17.49
CA GLU A 3 -1.77 2.33 -16.20
C GLU A 3 -0.33 2.18 -15.71
N GLU A 4 -0.02 2.82 -14.58
CA GLU A 4 1.34 2.78 -14.03
C GLU A 4 1.50 1.48 -13.24
N THR A 5 2.52 0.69 -13.59
CA THR A 5 2.75 -0.60 -12.92
C THR A 5 3.35 -0.40 -11.54
N LEU A 6 3.08 -1.35 -10.63
CA LEU A 6 3.69 -1.37 -9.29
C LEU A 6 5.22 -1.28 -9.34
N GLU A 7 5.84 -1.91 -10.34
CA GLU A 7 7.30 -1.83 -10.53
C GLU A 7 7.76 -0.41 -10.84
N THR A 8 7.03 0.30 -11.71
CA THR A 8 7.34 1.68 -12.09
C THR A 8 7.17 2.62 -10.90
N ALA A 9 6.07 2.46 -10.13
CA ALA A 9 5.84 3.20 -8.90
C ALA A 9 6.96 2.97 -7.87
N ALA A 10 7.38 1.71 -7.67
CA ALA A 10 8.48 1.36 -6.77
C ALA A 10 9.83 1.93 -7.24
N ALA A 11 10.12 1.93 -8.54
CA ALA A 11 11.33 2.52 -9.10
C ALA A 11 11.38 4.04 -8.89
N ARG A 12 10.25 4.73 -9.08
CA ARG A 12 10.13 6.18 -8.81
C ARG A 12 10.31 6.50 -7.33
N ALA A 13 9.71 5.69 -6.45
CA ALA A 13 9.90 5.84 -5.00
C ALA A 13 11.38 5.66 -4.60
N ALA A 14 12.08 4.68 -5.18
CA ALA A 14 13.51 4.50 -4.98
C ALA A 14 14.32 5.72 -5.44
N HIS A 15 13.99 6.30 -6.59
CA HIS A 15 14.63 7.53 -7.07
C HIS A 15 14.38 8.71 -6.11
N CYS A 16 13.16 8.89 -5.60
CA CYS A 16 12.89 9.90 -4.56
C CYS A 16 13.72 9.66 -3.28
N ASN A 17 13.88 8.41 -2.85
CA ASN A 17 14.72 8.07 -1.70
C ASN A 17 16.20 8.39 -1.92
N GLN A 18 16.72 8.18 -3.13
CA GLN A 18 18.09 8.58 -3.50
C GLN A 18 18.30 10.10 -3.42
N LEU A 19 17.25 10.89 -3.68
CA LEU A 19 17.24 12.34 -3.49
C LEU A 19 17.05 12.77 -2.02
N GLY A 20 17.00 11.83 -1.07
CA GLY A 20 16.79 12.09 0.35
C GLY A 20 15.34 12.32 0.77
N LEU A 21 14.39 12.17 -0.16
CA LEU A 21 12.95 12.38 0.06
C LEU A 21 12.26 11.07 0.45
N ALA A 22 11.26 11.17 1.32
CA ALA A 22 10.30 10.08 1.52
C ALA A 22 9.27 10.09 0.38
N ALA A 23 8.72 8.93 0.02
CA ALA A 23 7.67 8.80 -0.98
C ALA A 23 6.39 8.24 -0.37
N SER A 24 5.25 8.44 -1.03
CA SER A 24 4.02 7.69 -0.73
C SER A 24 3.54 7.00 -2.01
N ILE A 25 3.18 5.73 -1.90
CA ILE A 25 2.63 4.93 -2.99
C ILE A 25 1.13 4.76 -2.75
N GLN A 26 0.34 5.02 -3.77
CA GLN A 26 -1.12 4.86 -3.73
C GLN A 26 -1.56 3.95 -4.87
N PHE A 27 -2.48 3.03 -4.56
CA PHE A 27 -3.21 2.28 -5.57
C PHE A 27 -4.50 3.03 -5.93
N MET A 28 -4.65 3.36 -7.22
CA MET A 28 -5.88 3.96 -7.75
C MET A 28 -6.61 2.90 -8.57
N GLY A 29 -7.45 2.11 -7.90
CA GLY A 29 -8.34 1.14 -8.52
C GLY A 29 -9.71 1.75 -8.84
N GLU A 30 -10.55 0.98 -9.54
CA GLU A 30 -11.96 1.32 -9.71
C GLU A 30 -12.74 1.17 -8.40
N ASN A 31 -13.90 1.82 -8.31
CA ASN A 31 -14.79 1.69 -7.15
C ASN A 31 -15.20 0.22 -6.96
N VAL A 32 -14.96 -0.28 -5.74
CA VAL A 32 -15.34 -1.62 -5.30
C VAL A 32 -16.86 -1.74 -5.15
N ARG A 33 -17.43 -2.78 -5.75
CA ARG A 33 -18.87 -3.07 -5.83
C ARG A 33 -19.28 -4.35 -5.12
N ASP A 34 -18.30 -5.23 -4.85
CA ASP A 34 -18.50 -6.47 -4.12
C ASP A 34 -17.27 -6.87 -3.30
N GLU A 35 -17.43 -7.91 -2.47
CA GLU A 35 -16.39 -8.38 -1.56
C GLU A 35 -15.14 -8.88 -2.30
N GLN A 36 -15.31 -9.42 -3.51
CA GLN A 36 -14.21 -9.96 -4.32
C GLN A 36 -13.33 -8.83 -4.89
N GLU A 37 -13.96 -7.75 -5.34
CA GLU A 37 -13.26 -6.53 -5.75
C GLU A 37 -12.53 -5.89 -4.54
N ALA A 38 -13.15 -5.88 -3.36
CA ALA A 38 -12.52 -5.40 -2.11
C ALA A 38 -11.27 -6.21 -1.75
N ALA A 39 -11.36 -7.54 -1.84
CA ALA A 39 -10.25 -8.44 -1.59
C ALA A 39 -9.12 -8.25 -2.63
N THR A 40 -9.47 -8.02 -3.90
CA THR A 40 -8.51 -7.75 -4.97
C THR A 40 -7.74 -6.44 -4.73
N ALA A 41 -8.45 -5.37 -4.34
CA ALA A 41 -7.84 -4.11 -3.97
C ALA A 41 -6.93 -4.25 -2.74
N THR A 42 -7.38 -5.01 -1.72
CA THR A 42 -6.58 -5.33 -0.53
C THR A 42 -5.29 -6.05 -0.90
N ALA A 43 -5.35 -7.05 -1.79
CA ALA A 43 -4.18 -7.76 -2.27
C ALA A 43 -3.18 -6.84 -3.01
N ALA A 44 -3.66 -5.82 -3.73
CA ALA A 44 -2.79 -4.81 -4.33
C ALA A 44 -2.02 -4.01 -3.28
N PHE A 45 -2.66 -3.60 -2.18
CA PHE A 45 -2.00 -2.92 -1.06
C PHE A 45 -0.96 -3.81 -0.36
N LEU A 46 -1.26 -5.10 -0.18
CA LEU A 46 -0.30 -6.07 0.38
C LEU A 46 0.95 -6.20 -0.51
N SER A 47 0.76 -6.26 -1.83
CA SER A 47 1.86 -6.30 -2.81
C SER A 47 2.71 -5.04 -2.80
N ILE A 48 2.09 -3.86 -2.63
CA ILE A 48 2.82 -2.60 -2.43
C ILE A 48 3.69 -2.67 -1.18
N CYS A 49 3.14 -3.15 -0.06
CA CYS A 49 3.90 -3.32 1.18
C CYS A 49 5.10 -4.25 0.95
N ASP A 50 4.91 -5.38 0.26
CA ASP A 50 6.01 -6.29 -0.09
C ASP A 50 7.12 -5.62 -0.90
N GLN A 51 6.77 -4.83 -1.92
CA GLN A 51 7.77 -4.10 -2.71
C GLN A 51 8.54 -3.07 -1.88
N ILE A 52 7.86 -2.40 -0.94
CA ILE A 52 8.51 -1.47 -0.01
C ILE A 52 9.52 -2.21 0.87
N ALA A 53 9.18 -3.38 1.43
CA ALA A 53 10.12 -4.22 2.20
C ALA A 53 11.31 -4.66 1.36
N VAL A 54 11.04 -5.36 0.26
CA VAL A 54 12.04 -6.06 -0.54
C VAL A 54 13.10 -5.09 -1.05
N ARG A 55 12.68 -3.86 -1.40
CA ARG A 55 13.57 -2.82 -1.91
C ARG A 55 14.10 -1.87 -0.83
N GLY A 56 13.66 -2.03 0.42
CA GLY A 56 14.06 -1.17 1.55
C GLY A 56 13.68 0.30 1.35
N LEU A 57 12.51 0.57 0.74
CA LEU A 57 12.09 1.92 0.40
C LEU A 57 11.69 2.71 1.67
N ARG A 58 12.10 3.97 1.72
CA ARG A 58 11.59 4.95 2.68
C ARG A 58 10.27 5.52 2.15
N SER A 59 9.23 4.70 2.21
CA SER A 59 7.92 5.00 1.65
C SER A 59 6.77 4.64 2.58
N SER A 60 5.66 5.36 2.46
CA SER A 60 4.36 5.01 3.06
C SER A 60 3.38 4.51 1.99
N VAL A 61 2.29 3.89 2.45
CA VAL A 61 1.14 3.53 1.61
C VAL A 61 -0.04 4.42 2.00
N SER A 62 -0.76 4.93 1.01
CA SER A 62 -2.02 5.67 1.21
C SER A 62 -3.16 4.93 0.52
N LEU A 63 -4.29 4.81 1.21
CA LEU A 63 -5.47 4.08 0.73
C LEU A 63 -6.76 4.80 1.10
N ASP A 64 -7.82 4.50 0.35
CA ASP A 64 -9.19 4.90 0.64
C ASP A 64 -9.95 3.67 1.20
N LEU A 65 -10.67 3.84 2.31
CA LEU A 65 -11.39 2.75 2.95
C LEU A 65 -12.53 2.20 2.08
N SER A 66 -13.10 3.02 1.19
CA SER A 66 -14.10 2.57 0.23
C SER A 66 -13.56 1.51 -0.73
N HIS A 67 -12.27 1.59 -1.09
CA HIS A 67 -11.60 0.58 -1.92
C HIS A 67 -11.36 -0.75 -1.22
N ILE A 68 -11.51 -0.83 0.10
CA ILE A 68 -11.32 -2.08 0.85
C ILE A 68 -12.62 -2.56 1.51
N GLY A 69 -13.76 -2.05 1.04
CA GLY A 69 -15.08 -2.57 1.40
C GLY A 69 -15.86 -1.73 2.41
N LEU A 70 -15.45 -0.50 2.75
CA LEU A 70 -16.23 0.34 3.68
C LEU A 70 -17.67 0.59 3.20
N ALA A 71 -17.88 0.70 1.89
CA ALA A 71 -19.22 0.85 1.32
C ALA A 71 -20.07 -0.43 1.39
N LEU A 72 -19.44 -1.59 1.60
CA LEU A 72 -20.08 -2.90 1.67
C LEU A 72 -20.37 -3.30 3.11
N SER A 73 -19.35 -3.25 3.97
CA SER A 73 -19.43 -3.62 5.38
C SER A 73 -18.26 -3.02 6.16
N ALA A 74 -18.57 -2.46 7.33
CA ALA A 74 -17.56 -1.95 8.25
C ALA A 74 -16.65 -3.08 8.79
N ASP A 75 -17.20 -4.27 9.03
CA ASP A 75 -16.44 -5.41 9.54
C ASP A 75 -15.46 -5.93 8.48
N LEU A 76 -15.92 -6.07 7.23
CA LEU A 76 -15.05 -6.45 6.10
C LEU A 76 -13.92 -5.44 5.89
N CYS A 77 -14.24 -4.14 5.93
CA CYS A 77 -13.25 -3.09 5.83
C CYS A 77 -12.22 -3.17 6.97
N ALA A 78 -12.65 -3.47 8.19
CA ALA A 78 -11.76 -3.59 9.34
C ALA A 78 -10.82 -4.80 9.21
N GLU A 79 -11.32 -5.94 8.72
CA GLU A 79 -10.52 -7.13 8.44
C GLU A 79 -9.43 -6.85 7.39
N HIS A 80 -9.81 -6.26 6.25
CA HIS A 80 -8.84 -5.88 5.21
C HIS A 80 -7.82 -4.85 5.70
N LEU A 81 -8.27 -3.85 6.45
CA LEU A 81 -7.38 -2.83 7.02
C LEU A 81 -6.38 -3.46 8.00
N ALA A 82 -6.83 -4.37 8.86
CA ALA A 82 -5.96 -5.09 9.78
C ALA A 82 -4.86 -5.88 9.04
N GLN A 83 -5.22 -6.61 7.98
CA GLN A 83 -4.26 -7.32 7.15
C GLN A 83 -3.20 -6.40 6.53
N ILE A 84 -3.62 -5.25 6.00
CA ILE A 84 -2.69 -4.25 5.41
C ILE A 84 -1.78 -3.68 6.49
N CYS A 85 -2.31 -3.34 7.67
CA CYS A 85 -1.52 -2.81 8.78
C CYS A 85 -0.50 -3.84 9.31
N GLU A 86 -0.91 -5.10 9.51
CA GLU A 86 -0.03 -6.18 9.94
C GLU A 86 1.11 -6.42 8.93
N LYS A 87 0.77 -6.42 7.64
CA LYS A 87 1.77 -6.51 6.56
C LYS A 87 2.73 -5.32 6.59
N ALA A 88 2.23 -4.10 6.70
CA ALA A 88 3.07 -2.91 6.77
C ALA A 88 3.99 -2.91 8.00
N LEU A 89 3.51 -3.38 9.16
CA LEU A 89 4.28 -3.48 10.39
C LEU A 89 5.39 -4.53 10.30
N SER A 90 5.08 -5.74 9.82
CA SER A 90 6.07 -6.81 9.64
C SER A 90 7.15 -6.46 8.60
N THR A 91 6.81 -5.58 7.67
CA THR A 91 7.65 -5.08 6.58
C THR A 91 8.50 -3.87 7.01
N THR A 92 8.02 -3.08 7.97
CA THR A 92 8.71 -1.88 8.44
C THR A 92 9.93 -2.29 9.27
N ARG A 93 11.12 -2.19 8.69
CA ARG A 93 12.35 -2.10 9.49
C ARG A 93 12.25 -0.78 10.23
N ILE A 94 11.98 -0.84 11.54
CA ILE A 94 12.04 0.35 12.40
C ILE A 94 13.44 0.93 12.22
N SER A 95 13.54 2.00 11.44
CA SER A 95 14.73 2.83 11.39
C SER A 95 14.84 3.44 12.78
N GLY A 96 15.55 2.74 13.65
CA GLY A 96 15.96 3.24 14.95
C GLY A 96 16.77 4.50 14.70
N ARG A 97 16.10 5.65 14.71
CA ARG A 97 16.73 6.95 14.84
C ARG A 97 17.25 7.02 16.27
N LYS A 98 18.40 6.36 16.52
CA LYS A 98 19.28 6.77 17.61
C LYS A 98 19.68 8.20 17.28
N ARG A 99 19.08 9.15 18.01
CA ARG A 99 19.78 10.40 18.31
C ARG A 99 20.85 10.10 19.35
#